data_AF-A0AA37TRU7-F1
#
_entry.id   AF-A0AA37TRU7-F1
#
_cell.length_a   1.000
_cell.length_b   1.000
_cell.length_c   1.000
_cell.angle_alpha   90.00
_cell.angle_beta   90.00
_cell.angle_gamma   90.00
#
_symmetry.space_group_name_H-M   'P 1'
#
loop_
_entity.id
_entity.type
_entity.pdbx_description
1 polymer ?
#
loop_
_entity_poly.entity_id
_entity_poly.type
_entity_poly.pdbx_seq_one_letter_code
_entity_poly.pdbx_strand_id
1 'polypeptide(L)'
;MTARVVLHIPARMIAGVGVGKPLLYTRIRDCLLARGAGVDLVEGFDKTAWREDGNLHIVENGAGQRPGVLNAATAYFGGFFHVDPVGMQAASSIGGLSYDPAALDPVAAAVYFQALRQRFVAARQSRYKQAKAVSDIPRGALAVFLQGPAPLRNGQAYCDFKTMLRAVCAGAGGREVVVKPHPLQLELGAEIIASIRAEGFQVIETAANVHDILAACSATVSINSATALEGFLHGKPAVLFGRSDFHALVQTARKPAEFEAALARALANPPDYARALYWYFGLNCLDMTADSFEPRLLAIFDAAGFDAARLGLS
;
A
#
# COMPACT_ATOMS: atom_id res chain seq x y z
N MET A 1 36.50 -5.11 6.46
CA MET A 1 36.09 -5.55 5.11
C MET A 1 34.91 -4.69 4.70
N THR A 2 34.83 -4.32 3.42
CA THR A 2 33.67 -3.60 2.87
C THR A 2 32.43 -4.50 2.91
N ALA A 3 31.33 -4.00 3.47
CA ALA A 3 30.07 -4.71 3.51
C ALA A 3 29.46 -4.83 2.11
N ARG A 4 28.77 -5.94 1.86
CA ARG A 4 28.03 -6.18 0.61
C ARG A 4 26.55 -5.92 0.83
N VAL A 5 25.82 -5.74 -0.28
CA VAL A 5 24.35 -5.71 -0.29
C VAL A 5 23.83 -7.03 -0.85
N VAL A 6 23.07 -7.77 -0.05
CA VAL A 6 22.50 -9.07 -0.42
C VAL A 6 21.00 -8.91 -0.68
N LEU A 7 20.58 -9.11 -1.92
CA LEU A 7 19.17 -9.04 -2.33
C LEU A 7 18.55 -10.43 -2.26
N HIS A 8 17.71 -10.64 -1.25
CA HIS A 8 16.98 -11.89 -1.03
C HIS A 8 15.64 -11.85 -1.77
N ILE A 9 15.56 -12.51 -2.92
CA ILE A 9 14.41 -12.47 -3.82
C ILE A 9 14.07 -13.88 -4.34
N PRO A 10 12.81 -14.18 -4.74
CA PRO A 10 12.46 -15.48 -5.31
C PRO A 10 13.27 -15.81 -6.59
N ALA A 11 13.58 -17.09 -6.87
CA ALA A 11 14.32 -17.49 -8.08
C ALA A 11 13.74 -16.90 -9.38
N ARG A 12 12.40 -16.90 -9.51
CA ARG A 12 11.69 -16.31 -10.66
C ARG A 12 12.00 -14.81 -10.89
N MET A 13 12.41 -14.09 -9.84
CA MET A 13 12.80 -12.68 -9.91
C MET A 13 14.30 -12.54 -10.18
N ILE A 14 15.16 -13.40 -9.63
CA ILE A 14 16.62 -13.39 -9.90
C ILE A 14 16.89 -13.45 -11.40
N ALA A 15 16.27 -14.41 -12.10
CA ALA A 15 16.45 -14.60 -13.54
C ALA A 15 16.10 -13.34 -14.34
N GLY A 16 15.13 -12.55 -13.85
CA GLY A 16 14.73 -11.34 -14.51
C GLY A 16 15.62 -10.13 -14.20
N VAL A 17 16.31 -10.08 -13.04
CA VAL A 17 17.15 -8.92 -12.65
C VAL A 17 18.23 -8.69 -13.72
N GLY A 18 18.78 -9.75 -14.30
CA GLY A 18 19.75 -9.71 -15.40
C GLY A 18 19.23 -9.11 -16.72
N VAL A 19 17.92 -9.12 -16.95
CA VAL A 19 17.26 -8.61 -18.17
C VAL A 19 16.32 -7.42 -17.88
N GLY A 20 16.46 -6.78 -16.72
CA GLY A 20 15.78 -5.52 -16.39
C GLY A 20 14.44 -5.62 -15.64
N LYS A 21 14.07 -6.77 -15.05
CA LYS A 21 12.83 -6.96 -14.26
C LYS A 21 13.07 -7.94 -13.12
N PRO A 22 12.84 -7.69 -11.81
CA PRO A 22 11.99 -6.69 -11.19
C PRO A 22 12.64 -5.33 -11.05
N LEU A 23 11.86 -4.29 -11.37
CA LEU A 23 12.35 -2.92 -11.46
C LEU A 23 13.06 -2.44 -10.19
N LEU A 24 12.53 -2.69 -8.98
CA LEU A 24 13.16 -2.24 -7.73
C LEU A 24 14.58 -2.82 -7.59
N TYR A 25 14.71 -4.15 -7.63
CA TYR A 25 15.98 -4.83 -7.36
C TYR A 25 17.01 -4.60 -8.46
N THR A 26 16.58 -4.54 -9.73
CA THR A 26 17.44 -4.10 -10.83
C THR A 26 17.96 -2.69 -10.55
N ARG A 27 17.10 -1.75 -10.18
CA ARG A 27 17.52 -0.36 -9.94
C ARG A 27 18.42 -0.21 -8.71
N ILE A 28 18.16 -0.95 -7.62
CA ILE A 28 19.06 -1.01 -6.45
C ILE A 28 20.43 -1.56 -6.86
N ARG A 29 20.45 -2.70 -7.56
CA ARG A 29 21.69 -3.34 -8.04
C ARG A 29 22.48 -2.37 -8.91
N ASP A 30 21.85 -1.77 -9.91
CA ASP A 30 22.54 -0.92 -10.89
C ASP A 30 23.07 0.36 -10.24
N CYS A 31 22.30 0.97 -9.32
CA CYS A 31 22.75 2.11 -8.50
C CYS A 31 24.02 1.79 -7.69
N LEU A 32 24.07 0.60 -7.08
CA LEU A 32 25.19 0.17 -6.24
C LEU A 32 26.41 -0.24 -7.07
N LEU A 33 26.21 -1.00 -8.15
CA LEU A 33 27.29 -1.41 -9.05
C LEU A 33 27.94 -0.19 -9.72
N ALA A 34 27.16 0.82 -10.09
CA ALA A 34 27.68 2.08 -10.64
C ALA A 34 28.59 2.85 -9.67
N ARG A 35 28.51 2.54 -8.37
CA ARG A 35 29.36 3.09 -7.30
C ARG A 35 30.41 2.11 -6.77
N GLY A 36 30.62 0.99 -7.45
CA GLY A 36 31.63 0.01 -7.05
C GLY A 36 31.25 -0.89 -5.86
N ALA A 37 30.01 -0.85 -5.37
CA ALA A 37 29.57 -1.73 -4.30
C ALA A 37 29.44 -3.19 -4.77
N GLY A 38 29.70 -4.13 -3.84
CA GLY A 38 29.40 -5.54 -4.05
C GLY A 38 27.91 -5.85 -3.83
N VAL A 39 27.26 -6.46 -4.82
CA VAL A 39 25.85 -6.88 -4.73
C VAL A 39 25.71 -8.36 -5.02
N ASP A 40 25.04 -9.09 -4.14
CA ASP A 40 24.73 -10.51 -4.31
C ASP A 40 23.22 -10.71 -4.47
N LEU A 41 22.83 -11.68 -5.30
CA LEU A 41 21.45 -12.13 -5.46
C LEU A 41 21.31 -13.51 -4.83
N VAL A 42 20.43 -13.65 -3.85
CA VAL A 42 20.21 -14.91 -3.12
C VAL A 42 18.74 -15.29 -3.20
N GLU A 43 18.48 -16.58 -3.44
CA GLU A 43 17.12 -17.09 -3.45
C GLU A 43 16.54 -17.16 -2.04
N GLY A 44 15.47 -16.39 -1.80
CA GLY A 44 14.73 -16.42 -0.54
C GLY A 44 15.56 -15.94 0.67
N PHE A 45 14.95 -16.01 1.85
CA PHE A 45 15.56 -15.61 3.12
C PHE A 45 15.14 -16.57 4.23
N ASP A 46 16.09 -17.33 4.76
CA ASP A 46 15.86 -18.20 5.90
C ASP A 46 15.99 -17.42 7.21
N LYS A 47 14.83 -17.08 7.78
CA LYS A 47 14.72 -16.31 9.02
C LYS A 47 15.27 -17.05 10.24
N THR A 48 15.36 -18.38 10.19
CA THR A 48 15.79 -19.24 11.30
C THR A 48 17.31 -19.46 11.29
N ALA A 49 17.87 -19.58 10.09
CA ALA A 49 19.31 -19.71 9.88
C ALA A 49 20.05 -18.37 9.91
N TRP A 50 19.34 -17.24 9.79
CA TRP A 50 19.96 -15.92 9.75
C TRP A 50 20.87 -15.63 10.95
N ARG A 51 22.07 -15.12 10.67
CA ARG A 51 23.04 -14.60 11.64
C ARG A 51 23.63 -13.31 11.08
N GLU A 52 24.02 -12.39 11.94
CA GLU A 52 24.71 -11.16 11.54
C GLU A 52 26.08 -11.51 10.93
N ASP A 53 26.33 -11.04 9.72
CA ASP A 53 27.55 -11.27 8.95
C ASP A 53 28.25 -9.97 8.54
N GLY A 54 27.73 -8.83 9.01
CA GLY A 54 28.22 -7.49 8.69
C GLY A 54 27.71 -6.90 7.38
N ASN A 55 26.90 -7.62 6.59
CA ASN A 55 26.32 -7.18 5.32
C ASN A 55 24.92 -6.57 5.49
N LEU A 56 24.47 -5.86 4.45
CA LEU A 56 23.10 -5.35 4.36
C LEU A 56 22.25 -6.32 3.54
N HIS A 57 21.19 -6.85 4.15
CA HIS A 57 20.25 -7.76 3.52
C HIS A 57 18.93 -7.05 3.20
N ILE A 58 18.47 -7.13 1.96
CA ILE A 58 17.17 -6.59 1.52
C ILE A 58 16.27 -7.76 1.12
N VAL A 59 15.17 -7.94 1.84
CA VAL A 59 14.31 -9.13 1.73
C VAL A 59 12.96 -8.79 1.07
N GLU A 60 12.70 -9.37 -0.11
CA GLU A 60 11.40 -9.27 -0.80
C GLU A 60 10.27 -9.88 0.05
N ASN A 61 9.23 -9.08 0.29
CA ASN A 61 8.13 -9.39 1.21
C ASN A 61 8.62 -9.90 2.57
N GLY A 62 9.70 -9.30 3.07
CA GLY A 62 10.27 -9.56 4.39
C GLY A 62 9.29 -9.30 5.54
N ALA A 63 9.62 -9.81 6.72
CA ALA A 63 8.92 -9.45 7.95
C ALA A 63 9.84 -9.47 9.18
N GLY A 64 9.63 -8.49 10.05
CA GLY A 64 10.30 -8.36 11.35
C GLY A 64 11.58 -7.55 11.30
N GLN A 65 12.13 -7.30 12.48
CA GLN A 65 13.33 -6.50 12.71
C GLN A 65 14.54 -7.40 12.99
N ARG A 66 15.63 -7.19 12.26
CA ARG A 66 16.93 -7.85 12.49
C ARG A 66 18.05 -6.85 12.15
N PRO A 67 19.17 -6.85 12.90
CA PRO A 67 20.35 -6.07 12.53
C PRO A 67 20.75 -6.34 11.07
N GLY A 68 21.04 -5.29 10.30
CA GLY A 68 21.44 -5.43 8.90
C GLY A 68 20.38 -5.96 7.95
N VAL A 69 19.09 -6.00 8.32
CA VAL A 69 18.02 -6.47 7.43
C VAL A 69 16.98 -5.38 7.18
N LEU A 70 16.68 -5.13 5.91
CA LEU A 70 15.59 -4.28 5.44
C LEU A 70 14.52 -5.13 4.75
N ASN A 71 13.25 -4.84 5.05
CA ASN A 71 12.10 -5.46 4.42
C ASN A 71 11.72 -4.62 3.19
N ALA A 72 11.66 -5.26 2.02
CA ALA A 72 11.29 -4.61 0.78
C ALA A 72 10.01 -5.19 0.21
N ALA A 73 9.08 -4.32 -0.18
CA ALA A 73 7.84 -4.71 -0.85
C ALA A 73 7.24 -3.50 -1.57
N THR A 74 6.43 -3.75 -2.60
CA THR A 74 5.55 -2.70 -3.12
C THR A 74 4.65 -2.21 -1.98
N ALA A 75 4.61 -0.89 -1.75
CA ALA A 75 3.77 -0.29 -0.72
C ALA A 75 2.29 -0.54 -1.04
N TYR A 76 1.74 0.27 -1.94
CA TYR A 76 0.34 0.14 -2.37
C TYR A 76 0.21 0.31 -3.87
N PHE A 77 0.81 1.37 -4.42
CA PHE A 77 0.84 1.65 -5.85
C PHE A 77 2.10 1.08 -6.51
N GLY A 78 1.97 0.67 -7.78
CA GLY A 78 3.12 0.25 -8.56
C GLY A 78 4.15 1.38 -8.67
N GLY A 79 5.43 1.07 -8.50
CA GLY A 79 6.52 2.06 -8.50
C GLY A 79 6.82 2.69 -7.14
N PHE A 80 6.08 2.34 -6.09
CA PHE A 80 6.33 2.81 -4.72
C PHE A 80 6.66 1.63 -3.83
N PHE A 81 7.76 1.71 -3.10
CA PHE A 81 8.26 0.60 -2.31
C PHE A 81 8.54 1.01 -0.87
N HIS A 82 8.28 0.08 0.05
CA HIS A 82 8.97 0.08 1.33
C HIS A 82 10.35 -0.52 1.12
N VAL A 83 11.34 0.07 1.77
CA VAL A 83 12.66 -0.52 2.06
C VAL A 83 12.93 -0.12 3.51
N ASP A 84 12.52 -0.97 4.44
CA ASP A 84 12.15 -0.54 5.79
C ASP A 84 12.65 -1.54 6.86
N PRO A 85 13.28 -1.07 7.95
CA PRO A 85 13.88 -1.95 8.96
C PRO A 85 12.83 -2.65 9.84
N VAL A 86 11.61 -2.12 9.92
CA VAL A 86 10.53 -2.61 10.78
C VAL A 86 9.65 -3.63 10.07
N GLY A 87 9.20 -3.31 8.86
CA GLY A 87 8.28 -4.14 8.10
C GLY A 87 7.72 -3.46 6.86
N MET A 88 6.57 -3.92 6.37
CA MET A 88 5.94 -3.40 5.15
C MET A 88 4.44 -3.16 5.36
N GLN A 89 3.87 -2.23 4.59
CA GLN A 89 2.44 -1.88 4.64
C GLN A 89 2.02 -1.62 6.10
N ALA A 90 0.90 -2.16 6.57
CA ALA A 90 0.43 -1.97 7.94
C ALA A 90 1.42 -2.35 9.07
N ALA A 91 2.54 -3.02 8.76
CA ALA A 91 3.63 -3.32 9.68
C ALA A 91 4.92 -2.50 9.45
N SER A 92 4.91 -1.52 8.53
CA SER A 92 6.06 -0.65 8.24
C SER A 92 6.31 0.36 9.36
N SER A 93 7.50 0.96 9.36
CA SER A 93 7.84 2.03 10.30
C SER A 93 6.97 3.28 10.14
N ILE A 94 6.37 3.49 8.96
CA ILE A 94 5.49 4.63 8.65
C ILE A 94 4.29 4.66 9.61
N GLY A 95 3.81 3.48 10.05
CA GLY A 95 2.73 3.39 11.03
C GLY A 95 3.04 3.97 12.41
N GLY A 96 4.30 4.30 12.71
CA GLY A 96 4.72 5.02 13.92
C GLY A 96 4.98 6.51 13.72
N LEU A 97 4.88 7.02 12.48
CA LEU A 97 5.17 8.41 12.17
C LEU A 97 3.97 9.33 12.46
N SER A 98 4.26 10.55 12.89
CA SER A 98 3.25 11.62 12.98
C SER A 98 3.02 12.27 11.62
N TYR A 99 1.76 12.60 11.34
CA TYR A 99 1.36 13.37 10.17
C TYR A 99 0.94 14.78 10.60
N ASP A 100 1.67 15.78 10.13
CA ASP A 100 1.31 17.19 10.26
C ASP A 100 1.18 17.81 8.86
N PRO A 101 -0.05 18.05 8.36
CA PRO A 101 -0.23 18.69 7.06
C PRO A 101 0.30 20.12 7.02
N ALA A 102 0.33 20.85 8.13
CA ALA A 102 0.77 22.25 8.13
C ALA A 102 2.27 22.39 7.86
N ALA A 103 3.06 21.36 8.19
CA ALA A 103 4.49 21.29 7.94
C ALA A 103 4.86 20.98 6.48
N LEU A 104 3.88 20.62 5.63
CA LEU A 104 4.12 20.19 4.25
C LEU A 104 3.89 21.32 3.26
N ASP A 105 4.87 21.50 2.36
CA ASP A 105 4.79 22.48 1.26
C ASP A 105 3.55 22.21 0.38
N PRO A 106 2.57 23.13 0.36
CA PRO A 106 1.35 22.94 -0.43
C PRO A 106 1.62 22.92 -1.95
N VAL A 107 2.64 23.63 -2.44
CA VAL A 107 2.94 23.70 -3.87
C VAL A 107 3.56 22.39 -4.34
N ALA A 108 4.58 21.90 -3.63
CA ALA A 108 5.18 20.60 -3.91
C ALA A 108 4.14 19.47 -3.83
N ALA A 109 3.29 19.49 -2.79
CA ALA A 109 2.23 18.51 -2.63
C ALA A 109 1.21 18.54 -3.78
N ALA A 110 0.81 19.73 -4.24
CA ALA A 110 -0.13 19.88 -5.35
C ALA A 110 0.44 19.36 -6.68
N VAL A 111 1.70 19.70 -6.99
CA VAL A 111 2.41 19.18 -8.18
C VAL A 111 2.50 17.66 -8.13
N TYR A 112 2.90 17.11 -6.98
CA TYR A 112 3.02 15.67 -6.79
C TYR A 112 1.66 14.96 -6.94
N PHE A 113 0.61 15.52 -6.36
CA PHE A 113 -0.75 15.00 -6.47
C PHE A 113 -1.26 14.97 -7.92
N GLN A 114 -0.98 16.02 -8.70
CA GLN A 114 -1.36 16.05 -10.13
C GLN A 114 -0.59 15.00 -10.93
N ALA A 115 0.70 14.79 -10.65
CA ALA A 115 1.48 13.72 -11.29
C ALA A 115 0.90 12.33 -10.97
N LEU A 116 0.51 12.07 -9.72
CA LEU A 116 -0.16 10.83 -9.35
C LEU A 116 -1.53 10.67 -10.05
N ARG A 117 -2.33 11.74 -10.13
CA ARG A 117 -3.61 11.71 -10.84
C ARG A 117 -3.44 11.43 -12.33
N GLN A 118 -2.45 12.02 -12.99
CA GLN A 118 -2.15 11.69 -14.39
C GLN A 118 -1.76 10.23 -14.56
N ARG A 119 -0.89 9.73 -13.68
CA ARG A 119 -0.39 8.36 -13.74
C ARG A 119 -1.47 7.30 -13.50
N PHE A 120 -2.34 7.51 -12.51
CA PHE A 120 -3.29 6.49 -12.06
C PHE A 120 -4.73 6.79 -12.47
N VAL A 121 -5.22 8.02 -12.23
CA VAL A 121 -6.63 8.37 -12.52
C VAL A 121 -6.88 8.52 -14.02
N ALA A 122 -6.11 9.36 -14.71
CA ALA A 122 -6.31 9.61 -16.14
C ALA A 122 -6.09 8.33 -16.97
N ALA A 123 -5.11 7.51 -16.58
CA ALA A 123 -4.85 6.23 -17.23
C ALA A 123 -5.76 5.08 -16.77
N ARG A 124 -6.63 5.31 -15.78
CA ARG A 124 -7.49 4.30 -15.13
C ARG A 124 -6.72 3.05 -14.68
N GLN A 125 -5.52 3.28 -14.12
CA GLN A 125 -4.58 2.25 -13.70
C GLN A 125 -4.61 2.03 -12.18
N SER A 126 -4.88 0.79 -11.80
CA SER A 126 -4.77 0.31 -10.42
C SER A 126 -3.71 -0.80 -10.35
N ARG A 127 -3.42 -1.32 -9.14
CA ARG A 127 -2.42 -2.37 -8.89
C ARG A 127 -2.68 -3.65 -9.70
N TYR A 128 -3.93 -4.03 -9.84
CA TYR A 128 -4.34 -5.22 -10.61
C TYR A 128 -4.99 -4.82 -11.93
N LYS A 129 -4.97 -5.74 -12.90
CA LYS A 129 -5.64 -5.56 -14.19
C LYS A 129 -7.11 -5.18 -13.99
N GLN A 130 -7.56 -4.13 -14.66
CA GLN A 130 -8.91 -3.60 -14.56
C GLN A 130 -9.72 -3.85 -15.84
N ALA A 131 -11.05 -3.78 -15.72
CA ALA A 131 -11.95 -3.68 -16.85
C ALA A 131 -11.64 -2.41 -17.67
N LYS A 132 -11.64 -2.55 -19.00
CA LYS A 132 -11.45 -1.42 -19.92
C LYS A 132 -12.74 -0.62 -20.12
N ALA A 133 -13.88 -1.31 -20.20
CA ALA A 133 -15.18 -0.68 -20.34
C ALA A 133 -15.47 0.21 -19.12
N VAL A 134 -16.07 1.37 -19.39
CA VAL A 134 -16.60 2.25 -18.35
C VAL A 134 -17.89 1.65 -17.84
N SER A 135 -18.01 1.52 -16.53
CA SER A 135 -19.24 1.04 -15.88
C SER A 135 -20.01 2.21 -15.28
N ASP A 136 -21.34 2.16 -15.37
CA ASP A 136 -22.20 3.04 -14.60
C ASP A 136 -22.28 2.54 -13.16
N ILE A 137 -21.94 3.40 -12.21
CA ILE A 137 -21.90 3.09 -10.78
C ILE A 137 -22.81 4.09 -10.07
N PRO A 138 -23.69 3.64 -9.15
CA PRO A 138 -24.60 4.57 -8.49
C PRO A 138 -23.86 5.68 -7.75
N ARG A 139 -24.27 6.93 -8.01
CA ARG A 139 -23.64 8.12 -7.45
C ARG A 139 -23.90 8.21 -5.95
N GLY A 140 -22.86 8.50 -5.18
CA GLY A 140 -22.94 8.63 -3.73
C GLY A 140 -22.93 7.30 -2.97
N ALA A 141 -22.82 6.16 -3.66
CA ALA A 141 -22.70 4.84 -3.03
C ALA A 141 -21.49 4.74 -2.09
N LEU A 142 -21.57 3.83 -1.12
CA LEU A 142 -20.41 3.39 -0.35
C LEU A 142 -19.71 2.27 -1.12
N ALA A 143 -18.41 2.41 -1.34
CA ALA A 143 -17.62 1.43 -2.07
C ALA A 143 -16.85 0.53 -1.11
N VAL A 144 -17.24 -0.75 -1.02
CA VAL A 144 -16.55 -1.77 -0.23
C VAL A 144 -15.60 -2.56 -1.12
N PHE A 145 -14.32 -2.60 -0.74
CA PHE A 145 -13.31 -3.39 -1.42
C PHE A 145 -12.90 -4.57 -0.54
N LEU A 146 -13.25 -5.79 -0.99
CA LEU A 146 -12.81 -7.01 -0.33
C LEU A 146 -11.34 -7.28 -0.67
N GLN A 147 -10.65 -7.99 0.23
CA GLN A 147 -9.22 -8.27 0.12
C GLN A 147 -8.95 -9.77 0.21
N GLY A 148 -7.74 -10.21 -0.13
CA GLY A 148 -7.30 -11.56 0.19
C GLY A 148 -7.09 -11.78 1.69
N PRO A 149 -6.78 -13.02 2.13
CA PRO A 149 -6.76 -13.39 3.55
C PRO A 149 -5.59 -12.77 4.35
N ALA A 150 -4.67 -12.06 3.70
CA ALA A 150 -3.45 -11.56 4.33
C ALA A 150 -3.69 -10.64 5.55
N PRO A 151 -4.60 -9.65 5.53
CA PRO A 151 -4.85 -8.81 6.70
C PRO A 151 -5.38 -9.59 7.90
N LEU A 152 -6.20 -10.62 7.66
CA LEU A 152 -6.70 -11.52 8.72
C LEU A 152 -5.57 -12.39 9.27
N ARG A 153 -4.85 -13.09 8.38
CA ARG A 153 -3.74 -13.98 8.75
C ARG A 153 -2.62 -13.26 9.50
N ASN A 154 -2.38 -12.00 9.16
CA ASN A 154 -1.34 -11.17 9.77
C ASN A 154 -1.81 -10.45 11.05
N GLY A 155 -3.04 -10.70 11.53
CA GLY A 155 -3.58 -10.04 12.73
C GLY A 155 -3.75 -8.53 12.60
N GLN A 156 -3.98 -8.05 11.37
CA GLN A 156 -4.16 -6.62 11.06
C GLN A 156 -5.63 -6.22 11.01
N ALA A 157 -6.54 -7.18 10.83
CA ALA A 157 -7.97 -6.96 10.78
C ALA A 157 -8.59 -6.87 12.18
N TYR A 158 -9.53 -5.95 12.38
CA TYR A 158 -10.33 -5.85 13.61
C TYR A 158 -11.61 -6.70 13.56
N CYS A 159 -12.04 -7.10 12.36
CA CYS A 159 -13.10 -8.08 12.15
C CYS A 159 -12.91 -8.81 10.81
N ASP A 160 -13.64 -9.90 10.59
CA ASP A 160 -13.70 -10.55 9.29
C ASP A 160 -14.47 -9.72 8.23
N PHE A 161 -14.34 -10.11 6.96
CA PHE A 161 -14.96 -9.41 5.84
C PHE A 161 -16.49 -9.43 5.87
N LYS A 162 -17.10 -10.51 6.35
CA LYS A 162 -18.57 -10.63 6.44
C LYS A 162 -19.08 -9.67 7.51
N THR A 163 -18.45 -9.65 8.66
CA THR A 163 -18.75 -8.75 9.78
C THR A 163 -18.56 -7.28 9.36
N MET A 164 -17.49 -6.97 8.63
CA MET A 164 -17.28 -5.64 8.02
C MET A 164 -18.42 -5.27 7.08
N LEU A 165 -18.72 -6.10 6.08
CA LEU A 165 -19.74 -5.79 5.07
C LEU A 165 -21.13 -5.63 5.70
N ARG A 166 -21.47 -6.47 6.69
CA ARG A 166 -22.70 -6.31 7.48
C ARG A 166 -22.77 -4.94 8.16
N ALA A 167 -21.69 -4.53 8.83
CA ALA A 167 -21.62 -3.23 9.50
C ALA A 167 -21.80 -2.07 8.52
N VAL A 168 -21.21 -2.19 7.32
CA VAL A 168 -21.37 -1.19 6.25
C VAL A 168 -22.82 -1.11 5.79
N CYS A 169 -23.47 -2.24 5.52
CA CYS A 169 -24.87 -2.25 5.09
C CYS A 169 -25.81 -1.68 6.16
N ALA A 170 -25.60 -2.04 7.42
CA ALA A 170 -26.40 -1.53 8.54
C ALA A 170 -26.20 -0.01 8.76
N GLY A 171 -24.97 0.48 8.60
CA GLY A 171 -24.61 1.90 8.77
C GLY A 171 -24.56 2.71 7.48
N ALA A 172 -25.18 2.25 6.39
CA ALA A 172 -25.09 2.92 5.08
C ALA A 172 -25.83 4.26 5.04
N GLY A 173 -26.80 4.46 5.95
CA GLY A 173 -27.58 5.69 6.06
C GLY A 173 -28.32 6.02 4.76
N GLY A 174 -28.96 5.01 4.14
CA GLY A 174 -29.70 5.13 2.89
C GLY A 174 -28.86 5.12 1.60
N ARG A 175 -27.53 5.09 1.70
CA ARG A 175 -26.64 4.97 0.53
C ARG A 175 -26.63 3.53 0.02
N GLU A 176 -26.53 3.36 -1.29
CA GLU A 176 -26.27 2.05 -1.89
C GLU A 176 -24.87 1.55 -1.50
N VAL A 177 -24.73 0.23 -1.33
CA VAL A 177 -23.46 -0.41 -1.03
C VAL A 177 -22.98 -1.19 -2.25
N VAL A 178 -21.92 -0.67 -2.88
CA VAL A 178 -21.25 -1.31 -4.01
C VAL A 178 -20.06 -2.11 -3.49
N VAL A 179 -20.01 -3.40 -3.80
CA VAL A 179 -18.97 -4.31 -3.32
C VAL A 179 -18.16 -4.83 -4.49
N LYS A 180 -16.84 -4.65 -4.41
CA LYS A 180 -15.89 -5.22 -5.38
C LYS A 180 -15.07 -6.33 -4.71
N PRO A 181 -15.22 -7.60 -5.16
CA PRO A 181 -14.35 -8.70 -4.75
C PRO A 181 -12.87 -8.46 -5.09
N HIS A 182 -11.97 -9.12 -4.36
CA HIS A 182 -10.56 -9.10 -4.70
C HIS A 182 -10.33 -9.95 -5.97
N PRO A 183 -9.56 -9.47 -6.97
CA PRO A 183 -9.45 -10.14 -8.27
C PRO A 183 -8.82 -11.54 -8.22
N LEU A 184 -8.05 -11.83 -7.17
CA LEU A 184 -7.43 -13.14 -6.92
C LEU A 184 -8.22 -14.03 -5.96
N GLN A 185 -9.39 -13.59 -5.49
CA GLN A 185 -10.22 -14.27 -4.48
C GLN A 185 -11.71 -14.05 -4.80
N LEU A 186 -12.10 -14.35 -6.04
CA LEU A 186 -13.46 -14.13 -6.53
C LEU A 186 -14.49 -15.01 -5.80
N GLU A 187 -14.18 -16.29 -5.58
CA GLU A 187 -15.06 -17.24 -4.89
C GLU A 187 -15.34 -16.82 -3.45
N LEU A 188 -14.30 -16.51 -2.67
CA LEU A 188 -14.45 -15.97 -1.32
C LEU A 188 -15.31 -14.69 -1.31
N GLY A 189 -15.10 -13.79 -2.27
CA GLY A 189 -15.91 -12.58 -2.38
C GLY A 189 -17.38 -12.86 -2.65
N ALA A 190 -17.67 -13.78 -3.58
CA ALA A 190 -19.02 -14.20 -3.91
C ALA A 190 -19.73 -14.86 -2.71
N GLU A 191 -19.01 -15.70 -1.95
CA GLU A 191 -19.52 -16.33 -0.72
C GLU A 191 -19.91 -15.29 0.34
N ILE A 192 -19.03 -14.31 0.58
CA ILE A 192 -19.29 -13.22 1.54
C ILE A 192 -20.53 -12.42 1.11
N ILE A 193 -20.60 -12.04 -0.17
CA ILE A 193 -21.71 -11.24 -0.73
C ILE A 193 -23.03 -12.02 -0.65
N ALA A 194 -23.03 -13.30 -1.06
CA ALA A 194 -24.21 -14.16 -0.99
C ALA A 194 -24.69 -14.31 0.46
N SER A 195 -23.76 -14.47 1.41
CA SER A 195 -24.12 -14.57 2.82
C SER A 195 -24.73 -13.28 3.37
N ILE A 196 -24.31 -12.10 2.91
CA ILE A 196 -24.90 -10.83 3.32
C ILE A 196 -26.27 -10.61 2.70
N ARG A 197 -26.47 -11.03 1.43
CA ARG A 197 -27.80 -11.01 0.78
C ARG A 197 -28.78 -11.93 1.49
N ALA A 198 -28.34 -13.11 1.94
CA ALA A 198 -29.17 -14.04 2.71
C ALA A 198 -29.63 -13.48 4.06
N GLU A 199 -28.94 -12.49 4.61
CA GLU A 199 -29.34 -11.75 5.82
C GLU A 199 -30.33 -10.60 5.51
N GLY A 200 -30.74 -10.43 4.25
CA GLY A 200 -31.72 -9.42 3.82
C GLY A 200 -31.12 -8.09 3.36
N PHE A 201 -29.79 -7.92 3.40
CA PHE A 201 -29.14 -6.71 2.93
C PHE A 201 -29.04 -6.66 1.41
N GLN A 202 -29.25 -5.47 0.84
CA GLN A 202 -29.04 -5.21 -0.58
C GLN A 202 -27.61 -4.74 -0.83
N VAL A 203 -26.89 -5.46 -1.68
CA VAL A 203 -25.51 -5.13 -2.09
C VAL A 203 -25.35 -5.27 -3.60
N ILE A 204 -24.68 -4.30 -4.20
CA ILE A 204 -24.40 -4.25 -5.64
C ILE A 204 -22.99 -4.78 -5.86
N GLU A 205 -22.89 -6.04 -6.24
CA GLU A 205 -21.61 -6.64 -6.62
C GLU A 205 -21.16 -6.08 -7.97
N THR A 206 -19.87 -5.73 -8.09
CA THR A 206 -19.33 -5.19 -9.34
C THR A 206 -17.90 -5.65 -9.62
N ALA A 207 -17.61 -5.85 -10.91
CA ALA A 207 -16.26 -6.06 -11.45
C ALA A 207 -15.71 -4.80 -12.16
N ALA A 208 -16.42 -3.67 -12.08
CA ALA A 208 -16.08 -2.40 -12.74
C ALA A 208 -14.65 -1.94 -12.44
N ASN A 209 -14.09 -1.09 -13.28
CA ASN A 209 -12.79 -0.47 -13.01
C ASN A 209 -12.82 0.27 -11.66
N VAL A 210 -11.79 0.10 -10.82
CA VAL A 210 -11.72 0.78 -9.52
C VAL A 210 -11.92 2.30 -9.68
N HIS A 211 -11.38 2.93 -10.73
CA HIS A 211 -11.54 4.37 -10.93
C HIS A 211 -12.96 4.80 -11.31
N ASP A 212 -13.78 3.93 -11.90
CA ASP A 212 -15.21 4.21 -12.13
C ASP A 212 -15.98 4.23 -10.81
N ILE A 213 -15.69 3.23 -9.96
CA ILE A 213 -16.29 3.11 -8.62
C ILE A 213 -15.90 4.31 -7.76
N LEU A 214 -14.62 4.68 -7.77
CA LEU A 214 -14.10 5.79 -6.98
C LEU A 214 -14.59 7.15 -7.48
N ALA A 215 -14.84 7.32 -8.78
CA ALA A 215 -15.42 8.56 -9.31
C ALA A 215 -16.86 8.76 -8.80
N ALA A 216 -17.63 7.68 -8.65
CA ALA A 216 -19.04 7.71 -8.25
C ALA A 216 -19.27 7.69 -6.74
N CYS A 217 -18.41 7.02 -5.95
CA CYS A 217 -18.69 6.78 -4.53
C CYS A 217 -18.62 8.04 -3.65
N SER A 218 -19.19 7.95 -2.44
CA SER A 218 -19.05 8.98 -1.38
C SER A 218 -17.89 8.69 -0.42
N ALA A 219 -17.60 7.42 -0.16
CA ALA A 219 -16.47 6.97 0.65
C ALA A 219 -16.07 5.54 0.27
N THR A 220 -14.84 5.16 0.62
CA THR A 220 -14.34 3.79 0.49
C THR A 220 -14.31 3.08 1.84
N VAL A 221 -14.54 1.77 1.84
CA VAL A 221 -14.46 0.92 3.03
C VAL A 221 -13.68 -0.36 2.72
N SER A 222 -12.76 -0.73 3.60
CA SER A 222 -12.00 -1.99 3.49
C SER A 222 -11.38 -2.35 4.84
N ILE A 223 -10.63 -3.45 4.94
CA ILE A 223 -9.80 -3.69 6.12
C ILE A 223 -8.61 -2.72 6.10
N ASN A 224 -7.79 -2.75 5.05
CA ASN A 224 -6.62 -1.86 4.89
C ASN A 224 -6.13 -1.83 3.43
N SER A 225 -7.07 -1.78 2.48
CA SER A 225 -6.80 -1.89 1.06
C SER A 225 -6.07 -0.68 0.48
N ALA A 226 -5.22 -0.91 -0.53
CA ALA A 226 -4.62 0.11 -1.39
C ALA A 226 -5.67 1.05 -2.01
N THR A 227 -6.89 0.56 -2.23
CA THR A 227 -7.98 1.32 -2.86
C THR A 227 -8.43 2.52 -2.02
N ALA A 228 -8.14 2.56 -0.72
CA ALA A 228 -8.34 3.76 0.10
C ALA A 228 -7.45 4.93 -0.39
N LEU A 229 -6.17 4.64 -0.66
CA LEU A 229 -5.22 5.62 -1.22
C LEU A 229 -5.60 6.00 -2.67
N GLU A 230 -6.14 5.06 -3.46
CA GLU A 230 -6.69 5.39 -4.79
C GLU A 230 -7.89 6.33 -4.66
N GLY A 231 -8.73 6.15 -3.64
CA GLY A 231 -9.85 7.04 -3.32
C GLY A 231 -9.40 8.48 -3.04
N PHE A 232 -8.26 8.66 -2.37
CA PHE A 232 -7.71 10.00 -2.11
C PHE A 232 -7.37 10.76 -3.40
N LEU A 233 -6.93 10.05 -4.45
CA LEU A 233 -6.72 10.67 -5.77
C LEU A 233 -8.02 11.21 -6.37
N HIS A 234 -9.18 10.66 -6.00
CA HIS A 234 -10.52 11.11 -6.39
C HIS A 234 -11.18 12.04 -5.35
N GLY A 235 -10.47 12.40 -4.30
CA GLY A 235 -11.03 13.21 -3.20
C GLY A 235 -12.01 12.45 -2.31
N LYS A 236 -11.93 11.12 -2.26
CA LYS A 236 -12.87 10.26 -1.51
C LYS A 236 -12.28 9.81 -0.19
N PRO A 237 -12.95 10.06 0.95
CA PRO A 237 -12.46 9.60 2.24
C PRO A 237 -12.58 8.08 2.37
N ALA A 238 -11.90 7.52 3.38
CA ALA A 238 -11.90 6.09 3.64
C ALA A 238 -12.15 5.77 5.12
N VAL A 239 -12.88 4.67 5.35
CA VAL A 239 -13.03 4.03 6.65
C VAL A 239 -12.38 2.65 6.62
N LEU A 240 -11.49 2.37 7.57
CA LEU A 240 -10.78 1.09 7.67
C LEU A 240 -11.27 0.24 8.83
N PHE A 241 -11.29 -1.08 8.63
CA PHE A 241 -11.52 -2.10 9.66
C PHE A 241 -10.25 -2.87 10.01
N GLY A 242 -9.10 -2.24 9.84
CA GLY A 242 -7.80 -2.82 10.12
C GLY A 242 -6.72 -1.78 10.31
N ARG A 243 -5.57 -2.25 10.78
CA ARG A 243 -4.36 -1.46 10.91
C ARG A 243 -3.83 -1.09 9.52
N SER A 244 -3.34 0.13 9.39
CA SER A 244 -2.60 0.63 8.24
C SER A 244 -1.45 1.52 8.69
N ASP A 245 -0.45 1.67 7.85
CA ASP A 245 0.64 2.63 8.03
C ASP A 245 0.27 4.04 7.55
N PHE A 246 -0.87 4.19 6.87
CA PHE A 246 -1.51 5.47 6.56
C PHE A 246 -2.69 5.79 7.51
N HIS A 247 -2.70 5.23 8.73
CA HIS A 247 -3.81 5.37 9.69
C HIS A 247 -4.15 6.83 10.05
N ALA A 248 -3.16 7.75 10.00
CA ALA A 248 -3.37 9.18 10.23
C ALA A 248 -4.21 9.86 9.14
N LEU A 249 -4.40 9.20 7.99
CA LEU A 249 -5.10 9.73 6.82
C LEU A 249 -6.54 9.19 6.69
N VAL A 250 -6.99 8.35 7.64
CA VAL A 250 -8.29 7.66 7.57
C VAL A 250 -9.03 7.71 8.89
N GLN A 251 -10.32 7.38 8.86
CA GLN A 251 -11.02 6.94 10.06
C GLN A 251 -10.93 5.42 10.18
N THR A 252 -10.77 4.92 11.40
CA THR A 252 -10.65 3.48 11.67
C THR A 252 -11.74 3.04 12.63
N ALA A 253 -12.55 2.07 12.20
CA ALA A 253 -13.51 1.37 13.04
C ALA A 253 -12.85 0.10 13.60
N ARG A 254 -12.64 0.05 14.92
CA ARG A 254 -12.07 -1.13 15.61
C ARG A 254 -13.16 -2.12 15.99
N LYS A 255 -14.42 -1.68 16.00
CA LYS A 255 -15.60 -2.52 16.21
C LYS A 255 -16.65 -2.24 15.15
N PRO A 256 -17.46 -3.23 14.76
CA PRO A 256 -18.57 -3.06 13.81
C PRO A 256 -19.49 -1.87 14.12
N ALA A 257 -19.84 -1.70 15.40
CA ALA A 257 -20.73 -0.62 15.86
C ALA A 257 -20.14 0.80 15.70
N GLU A 258 -18.83 0.93 15.46
CA GLU A 258 -18.18 2.24 15.30
C GLU A 258 -18.25 2.77 13.87
N PHE A 259 -18.69 1.94 12.91
CA PHE A 259 -18.66 2.24 11.48
C PHE A 259 -19.37 3.55 11.13
N GLU A 260 -20.62 3.72 11.55
CA GLU A 260 -21.44 4.88 11.19
C GLU A 260 -20.80 6.19 11.68
N ALA A 261 -20.35 6.20 12.93
CA ALA A 261 -19.66 7.36 13.50
C ALA A 261 -18.32 7.63 12.81
N ALA A 262 -17.57 6.58 12.44
CA ALA A 262 -16.33 6.72 11.66
C ALA A 262 -16.60 7.28 10.25
N LEU A 263 -17.64 6.81 9.57
CA LEU A 263 -18.06 7.30 8.27
C LEU A 263 -18.47 8.77 8.34
N ALA A 264 -19.27 9.16 9.34
CA ALA A 264 -19.68 10.54 9.54
C ALA A 264 -18.47 11.47 9.73
N ARG A 265 -17.49 11.08 10.55
CA ARG A 265 -16.24 11.85 10.72
C ARG A 265 -15.42 11.94 9.45
N ALA A 266 -15.32 10.84 8.69
CA ALA A 266 -14.55 10.77 7.46
C ALA A 266 -15.13 11.71 6.37
N LEU A 267 -16.47 11.79 6.29
CA LEU A 267 -17.17 12.68 5.37
C LEU A 267 -17.11 14.14 5.80
N ALA A 268 -17.18 14.42 7.11
CA ALA A 268 -17.16 15.79 7.63
C ALA A 268 -15.79 16.45 7.56
N ASN A 269 -14.72 15.68 7.79
CA ASN A 269 -13.35 16.19 7.90
C ASN A 269 -12.39 15.39 7.01
N PRO A 270 -12.51 15.48 5.67
CA PRO A 270 -11.58 14.82 4.78
C PRO A 270 -10.17 15.43 4.90
N PRO A 271 -9.09 14.63 4.82
CA PRO A 271 -7.73 15.15 4.77
C PRO A 271 -7.48 16.04 3.54
N ASP A 272 -6.47 16.91 3.62
CA ASP A 272 -5.83 17.47 2.43
C ASP A 272 -5.13 16.33 1.66
N TYR A 273 -5.81 15.78 0.65
CA TYR A 273 -5.32 14.61 -0.08
C TYR A 273 -4.03 14.84 -0.84
N ALA A 274 -3.74 16.09 -1.25
CA ALA A 274 -2.48 16.39 -1.92
C ALA A 274 -1.31 16.23 -0.95
N ARG A 275 -1.42 16.86 0.23
CA ARG A 275 -0.43 16.72 1.31
C ARG A 275 -0.35 15.30 1.87
N ALA A 276 -1.49 14.64 2.03
CA ALA A 276 -1.56 13.27 2.52
C ALA A 276 -0.79 12.30 1.62
N LEU A 277 -1.03 12.36 0.30
CA LEU A 277 -0.34 11.49 -0.65
C LEU A 277 1.11 11.89 -0.87
N TYR A 278 1.46 13.18 -0.80
CA TYR A 278 2.85 13.62 -0.84
C TYR A 278 3.64 13.13 0.39
N TRP A 279 3.06 13.26 1.59
CA TRP A 279 3.64 12.70 2.80
C TRP A 279 3.84 11.20 2.68
N TYR A 280 2.80 10.46 2.31
CA TYR A 280 2.87 9.00 2.28
C TYR A 280 3.83 8.48 1.20
N PHE A 281 3.62 8.87 -0.07
CA PHE A 281 4.39 8.33 -1.20
C PHE A 281 5.67 9.10 -1.50
N GLY A 282 5.64 10.43 -1.44
CA GLY A 282 6.78 11.27 -1.80
C GLY A 282 7.86 11.34 -0.73
N LEU A 283 7.47 11.30 0.55
CA LEU A 283 8.40 11.44 1.68
C LEU A 283 8.69 10.12 2.40
N ASN A 284 7.72 9.21 2.50
CA ASN A 284 7.86 8.01 3.34
C ASN A 284 7.96 6.69 2.55
N CYS A 285 7.66 6.68 1.26
CA CYS A 285 7.96 5.56 0.37
C CYS A 285 9.17 5.86 -0.52
N LEU A 286 9.77 4.81 -1.07
CA LEU A 286 10.75 4.95 -2.14
C LEU A 286 10.05 4.99 -3.50
N ASP A 287 9.98 6.17 -4.10
CA ASP A 287 9.44 6.40 -5.44
C ASP A 287 10.46 6.04 -6.51
N MET A 288 10.16 4.99 -7.27
CA MET A 288 11.00 4.52 -8.38
C MET A 288 11.04 5.45 -9.58
N THR A 289 10.16 6.43 -9.68
CA THR A 289 10.11 7.35 -10.81
C THR A 289 10.72 8.71 -10.51
N ALA A 290 11.03 8.99 -9.24
CA ALA A 290 11.63 10.24 -8.83
C ALA A 290 13.13 10.28 -9.10
N ASP A 291 13.63 11.45 -9.49
CA ASP A 291 15.06 11.73 -9.62
C ASP A 291 15.79 11.55 -8.27
N SER A 292 15.06 11.72 -7.16
CA SER A 292 15.56 11.52 -5.80
C SER A 292 15.68 10.04 -5.38
N PHE A 293 15.35 9.06 -6.22
CA PHE A 293 15.38 7.63 -5.86
C PHE A 293 16.70 7.22 -5.20
N GLU A 294 17.80 7.57 -5.85
CA GLU A 294 19.14 7.15 -5.46
C GLU A 294 19.62 7.78 -4.15
N PRO A 295 19.59 9.12 -3.98
CA PRO A 295 19.93 9.71 -2.68
C PRO A 295 18.99 9.24 -1.56
N ARG A 296 17.71 8.99 -1.86
CA ARG A 296 16.76 8.41 -0.90
C ARG A 296 17.11 6.98 -0.50
N LEU A 297 17.52 6.15 -1.45
CA LEU A 297 17.94 4.77 -1.20
C LEU A 297 19.19 4.74 -0.32
N LEU A 298 20.19 5.56 -0.62
CA LEU A 298 21.42 5.64 0.17
C LEU A 298 21.15 6.17 1.58
N ALA A 299 20.26 7.14 1.74
CA ALA A 299 19.83 7.61 3.07
C ALA A 299 19.14 6.52 3.89
N ILE A 300 18.37 5.62 3.25
CA ILE A 300 17.77 4.45 3.92
C ILE A 300 18.87 3.49 4.40
N PHE A 301 19.91 3.27 3.59
CA PHE A 301 21.03 2.39 3.97
C PHE A 301 21.86 2.99 5.10
N ASP A 302 22.16 4.28 5.02
CA ASP A 302 22.86 5.02 6.08
C ASP A 302 22.09 4.97 7.41
N ALA A 303 20.79 5.22 7.38
CA ALA A 303 19.92 5.09 8.56
C ALA A 303 19.87 3.66 9.13
N ALA A 304 20.15 2.64 8.29
CA ALA A 304 20.28 1.25 8.72
C ALA A 304 21.70 0.89 9.22
N GLY A 305 22.62 1.85 9.25
CA GLY A 305 24.02 1.68 9.66
C GLY A 305 24.97 1.25 8.54
N PHE A 306 24.57 1.45 7.27
CA PHE A 306 25.33 1.09 6.08
C PHE A 306 25.57 2.33 5.21
N ASP A 307 26.39 3.23 5.72
CA ASP A 307 26.84 4.41 5.01
C ASP A 307 27.72 4.09 3.79
N ALA A 308 28.09 5.13 3.03
CA ALA A 308 28.91 5.00 1.84
C ALA A 308 30.28 4.35 2.13
N ALA A 309 30.89 4.66 3.27
CA ALA A 309 32.20 4.12 3.65
C ALA A 309 32.13 2.61 3.93
N ARG A 310 31.12 2.17 4.69
CA ARG A 310 30.90 0.77 5.02
C ARG A 310 30.58 -0.07 3.77
N LEU A 311 29.82 0.50 2.83
CA LEU A 311 29.48 -0.14 1.55
C LEU A 311 30.55 0.04 0.46
N GLY A 312 31.59 0.85 0.70
CA GLY A 312 32.69 1.11 -0.23
C GLY A 312 32.26 1.82 -1.51
N LEU A 313 31.36 2.81 -1.38
CA LEU A 313 30.79 3.53 -2.50
C LEU A 313 31.70 4.67 -3.02
N SER A 314 31.71 4.76 -4.36
CA SER A 314 32.10 5.86 -5.26
C SER A 314 31.63 7.26 -4.88
#